data_AF-A0A7X2ZXJ9-F1
#
_entry.id   AF-A0A7X2ZXJ9-F1
#
_cell.length_a   1.000
_cell.length_b   1.000
_cell.length_c   1.000
_cell.angle_alpha   90.00
_cell.angle_beta   90.00
_cell.angle_gamma   90.00
#
_symmetry.space_group_name_H-M   'P 1'
#
loop_
_entity.id
_entity.type
_entity.pdbx_description
1 polymer ?
#
loop_
_entity_poly.entity_id
_entity_poly.type
_entity_poly.pdbx_seq_one_letter_code
_entity_poly.pdbx_strand_id
1 'polypeptide(L)'
;WFNHGKAPQDISYSYAIMADSDSQKMDAFATAMKSKEKPYEILQQDEKAHIVKAPKLKSTAYAIYDESVILKKGKVTKISRPATFLVKEEPKGLKLALSDPDFNIYEGQDDRLPDGSRVELAIYGREWFYWPTRPTTVQITLKGLWKIKDQITEIETVVNKKAKVVSSNKNETVIEFECRDGLSAELFLVK
;
A
#
# COMPACT_ATOMS: atom_id res chain seq x y z
N TRP A 1 -4.07 3.16 26.07
CA TRP A 1 -5.09 3.24 25.01
C TRP A 1 -5.30 4.71 24.65
N PHE A 2 -5.72 5.02 23.43
CA PHE A 2 -6.11 6.38 23.06
C PHE A 2 -7.61 6.55 23.35
N ASN A 3 -7.98 7.61 24.06
CA ASN A 3 -9.39 7.89 24.37
C ASN A 3 -10.00 8.74 23.24
N HIS A 4 -10.98 8.18 22.52
CA HIS A 4 -11.67 8.86 21.41
C HIS A 4 -13.02 9.48 21.81
N GLY A 5 -13.42 9.40 23.10
CA GLY A 5 -14.69 9.98 23.58
C GLY A 5 -15.94 9.19 23.16
N LYS A 6 -17.10 9.87 23.14
CA LYS A 6 -18.40 9.30 22.75
C LYS A 6 -18.80 9.86 21.38
N ALA A 7 -19.25 8.99 20.47
CA ALA A 7 -19.65 9.33 19.10
C ALA A 7 -18.60 10.17 18.33
N PRO A 8 -17.36 9.67 18.17
CA PRO A 8 -16.32 10.40 17.47
C PRO A 8 -16.66 10.60 15.99
N GLN A 9 -16.19 11.71 15.42
CA GLN A 9 -16.19 12.00 13.99
C GLN A 9 -14.77 12.35 13.58
N ASP A 10 -14.27 11.71 12.52
CA ASP A 10 -12.96 11.98 11.89
C ASP A 10 -11.76 12.05 12.86
N ILE A 11 -11.78 11.27 13.94
CA ILE A 11 -10.67 11.21 14.89
C ILE A 11 -9.57 10.28 14.37
N SER A 12 -8.32 10.72 14.50
CA SER A 12 -7.12 9.97 14.12
C SER A 12 -6.17 9.75 15.30
N TYR A 13 -5.23 8.82 15.13
CA TYR A 13 -4.10 8.62 16.03
C TYR A 13 -2.85 8.28 15.24
N SER A 14 -1.67 8.49 15.84
CA SER A 14 -0.41 7.98 15.34
C SER A 14 0.54 7.73 16.50
N TYR A 15 1.22 6.60 16.46
CA TYR A 15 2.29 6.25 17.39
C TYR A 15 3.25 5.27 16.71
N ALA A 16 4.44 5.13 17.28
CA ALA A 16 5.40 4.14 16.88
C ALA A 16 5.70 3.21 18.06
N ILE A 17 5.89 1.93 17.75
CA ILE A 17 6.39 0.94 18.72
C ILE A 17 7.84 0.66 18.37
N MET A 18 8.74 0.81 19.34
CA MET A 18 10.13 0.39 19.24
C MET A 18 10.31 -0.86 20.10
N ALA A 19 10.39 -2.03 19.46
CA ALA A 19 10.77 -3.26 20.15
C ALA A 19 12.24 -3.17 20.61
N ASP A 20 12.60 -3.92 21.65
CA ASP A 20 13.96 -3.92 22.23
C ASP A 20 14.51 -2.51 22.53
N SER A 21 13.71 -1.71 23.24
CA SER A 21 14.06 -0.34 23.59
C SER A 21 14.43 -0.18 25.06
N ASP A 22 15.10 0.93 25.37
CA ASP A 22 15.41 1.41 26.70
C ASP A 22 15.15 2.94 26.77
N SER A 23 15.29 3.55 27.95
CA SER A 23 15.03 4.99 28.12
C SER A 23 15.90 5.85 27.20
N GLN A 24 17.18 5.50 27.03
CA GLN A 24 18.10 6.25 26.20
C GLN A 24 17.73 6.18 24.71
N LYS A 25 17.37 5.00 24.20
CA LYS A 25 16.89 4.80 22.83
C LYS A 25 15.59 5.58 22.58
N MET A 26 14.66 5.58 23.54
CA MET A 26 13.41 6.34 23.43
C MET A 26 13.62 7.86 23.46
N ASP A 27 14.51 8.37 24.32
CA ASP A 27 14.85 9.80 24.37
C ASP A 27 15.53 10.27 23.08
N ALA A 28 16.44 9.45 22.54
CA ALA A 28 17.07 9.70 21.25
C ALA A 28 16.03 9.71 20.12
N PHE A 29 15.08 8.76 20.12
CA PHE A 29 14.00 8.71 19.14
C PHE A 29 13.08 9.94 19.24
N ALA A 30 12.65 10.31 20.44
CA ALA A 30 11.81 11.48 20.69
C ALA A 30 12.52 12.78 20.26
N THR A 31 13.82 12.89 20.50
CA THR A 31 14.65 14.01 20.02
C THR A 31 14.73 14.02 18.50
N ALA A 32 14.97 12.86 17.87
CA ALA A 32 15.05 12.74 16.43
C ALA A 32 13.72 13.10 15.73
N MET A 33 12.57 12.75 16.32
CA MET A 33 11.23 13.12 15.81
C MET A 33 10.97 14.64 15.77
N LYS A 34 11.73 15.43 16.54
CA LYS A 34 11.68 16.90 16.53
C LYS A 34 12.64 17.53 15.52
N SER A 35 13.54 16.75 14.94
CA SER A 35 14.53 17.23 13.98
C SER A 35 13.94 17.43 12.57
N LYS A 36 14.71 18.06 11.68
CA LYS A 36 14.35 18.17 10.25
C LYS A 36 14.33 16.81 9.55
N GLU A 37 15.20 15.88 9.96
CA GLU A 37 15.26 14.51 9.45
C GLU A 37 14.63 13.54 10.44
N LYS A 38 13.30 13.62 10.54
CA LYS A 38 12.52 12.74 11.40
C LYS A 38 12.76 11.26 11.05
N PRO A 39 12.80 10.34 12.04
CA PRO A 39 12.79 8.90 11.79
C PRO A 39 11.69 8.46 10.83
N TYR A 40 10.48 9.04 10.97
CA TYR A 40 9.40 8.92 9.99
C TYR A 40 8.57 10.21 9.90
N GLU A 41 7.87 10.38 8.79
CA GLU A 41 6.96 11.49 8.51
C GLU A 41 5.65 10.94 7.91
N ILE A 42 4.51 11.37 8.44
CA ILE A 42 3.20 11.10 7.85
C ILE A 42 2.99 12.13 6.74
N LEU A 43 2.94 11.65 5.49
CA LEU A 43 2.71 12.50 4.32
C LEU A 43 1.22 12.69 4.04
N GLN A 44 0.40 11.69 4.37
CA GLN A 44 -1.06 11.69 4.23
C GLN A 44 -1.67 10.72 5.25
N GLN A 45 -2.79 11.10 5.85
CA GLN A 45 -3.57 10.28 6.77
C GLN A 45 -5.04 10.69 6.67
N ASP A 46 -5.76 10.10 5.74
CA ASP A 46 -7.16 10.39 5.47
C ASP A 46 -7.88 9.14 4.89
N GLU A 47 -9.14 9.30 4.53
CA GLU A 47 -10.00 8.23 4.01
C GLU A 47 -9.51 7.62 2.70
N LYS A 48 -8.63 8.31 1.96
CA LYS A 48 -8.15 7.87 0.65
C LYS A 48 -6.83 7.13 0.73
N ALA A 49 -5.91 7.60 1.57
CA ALA A 49 -4.63 6.94 1.75
C ALA A 49 -3.94 7.26 3.07
N HIS A 50 -3.15 6.30 3.53
CA HIS A 50 -2.12 6.51 4.53
C HIS A 50 -0.75 6.39 3.88
N ILE A 51 0.06 7.45 3.97
CA ILE A 51 1.38 7.51 3.36
C ILE A 51 2.40 7.90 4.42
N VAL A 52 3.40 7.05 4.64
CA VAL A 52 4.45 7.26 5.63
C VAL A 52 5.82 7.18 4.97
N LYS A 53 6.64 8.21 5.15
CA LYS A 53 8.02 8.28 4.68
C LYS A 53 8.98 8.01 5.83
N ALA A 54 9.99 7.18 5.58
CA ALA A 54 11.13 6.98 6.47
C ALA A 54 12.40 7.51 5.78
N PRO A 55 12.80 8.78 6.03
CA PRO A 55 13.89 9.45 5.30
C PRO A 55 15.22 8.70 5.35
N LYS A 56 15.63 8.22 6.53
CA LYS A 56 16.88 7.46 6.72
C LYS A 56 16.92 6.15 5.94
N LEU A 57 15.76 5.51 5.79
CA LEU A 57 15.59 4.28 5.00
C LEU A 57 15.36 4.55 3.51
N LYS A 58 15.27 5.83 3.11
CA LYS A 58 14.92 6.28 1.76
C LYS A 58 13.65 5.60 1.23
N SER A 59 12.73 5.30 2.12
CA SER A 59 11.54 4.48 1.84
C SER A 59 10.27 5.28 2.09
N THR A 60 9.25 5.04 1.27
CA THR A 60 7.89 5.56 1.47
C THR A 60 6.92 4.40 1.31
N ALA A 61 6.11 4.18 2.33
CA ALA A 61 5.06 3.17 2.36
C ALA A 61 3.71 3.83 2.08
N TYR A 62 2.88 3.14 1.32
CA TYR A 62 1.59 3.59 0.84
C TYR A 62 0.56 2.50 1.13
N ALA A 63 -0.51 2.87 1.82
CA ALA A 63 -1.74 2.11 1.88
C ALA A 63 -2.83 2.96 1.21
N ILE A 64 -3.30 2.52 0.05
CA ILE A 64 -4.29 3.23 -0.76
C ILE A 64 -5.63 2.55 -0.60
N TYR A 65 -6.64 3.30 -0.15
CA TYR A 65 -8.00 2.84 0.06
C TYR A 65 -8.94 3.25 -1.09
N ASP A 66 -8.59 4.33 -1.79
CA ASP A 66 -9.36 4.90 -2.90
C ASP A 66 -8.39 5.28 -4.03
N GLU A 67 -8.57 4.71 -5.22
CA GLU A 67 -7.74 4.96 -6.40
C GLU A 67 -7.88 6.38 -6.96
N SER A 68 -8.87 7.15 -6.52
CA SER A 68 -9.02 8.58 -6.82
C SER A 68 -8.04 9.48 -6.03
N VAL A 69 -7.21 8.90 -5.17
CA VAL A 69 -6.22 9.63 -4.38
C VAL A 69 -5.25 10.44 -5.26
N ILE A 70 -4.94 11.67 -4.82
CA ILE A 70 -3.96 12.53 -5.50
C ILE A 70 -2.59 12.41 -4.82
N LEU A 71 -1.69 11.64 -5.44
CA LEU A 71 -0.33 11.43 -4.93
C LEU A 71 0.60 12.60 -5.30
N LYS A 72 0.60 13.65 -4.47
CA LYS A 72 1.37 14.89 -4.72
C LYS A 72 2.88 14.77 -4.43
N LYS A 73 3.29 13.77 -3.64
CA LYS A 73 4.67 13.60 -3.15
C LYS A 73 5.20 12.20 -3.50
N GLY A 74 6.49 12.13 -3.86
CA GLY A 74 7.19 10.86 -4.12
C GLY A 74 7.34 10.54 -5.60
N LYS A 75 7.60 9.26 -5.91
CA LYS A 75 7.83 8.77 -7.28
C LYS A 75 6.57 8.25 -7.94
N VAL A 76 5.59 7.80 -7.16
CA VAL A 76 4.33 7.26 -7.67
C VAL A 76 3.33 8.40 -7.82
N THR A 77 2.65 8.45 -8.96
CA THR A 77 1.69 9.51 -9.31
C THR A 77 0.26 9.01 -9.41
N LYS A 78 0.07 7.71 -9.69
CA LYS A 78 -1.25 7.10 -9.86
C LYS A 78 -1.19 5.60 -9.55
N ILE A 79 -2.32 5.05 -9.10
CA ILE A 79 -2.58 3.62 -9.04
C ILE A 79 -3.98 3.33 -9.61
N SER A 80 -4.19 2.14 -10.18
CA SER A 80 -5.47 1.78 -10.81
C SER A 80 -6.49 1.11 -9.89
N ARG A 81 -6.08 0.71 -8.68
CA ARG A 81 -6.88 -0.05 -7.72
C ARG A 81 -6.35 0.20 -6.29
N PRO A 82 -7.18 0.13 -5.24
CA PRO A 82 -6.71 0.09 -3.86
C PRO A 82 -5.65 -1.00 -3.68
N ALA A 83 -4.54 -0.66 -3.07
CA ALA A 83 -3.41 -1.57 -2.89
C ALA A 83 -2.45 -1.01 -1.83
N THR A 84 -1.51 -1.85 -1.41
CA THR A 84 -0.40 -1.44 -0.57
C THR A 84 0.91 -1.57 -1.34
N PHE A 85 1.81 -0.60 -1.18
CA PHE A 85 3.12 -0.68 -1.82
C PHE A 85 4.18 0.12 -1.05
N LEU A 86 5.43 -0.27 -1.23
CA LEU A 86 6.60 0.41 -0.69
C LEU A 86 7.55 0.78 -1.81
N VAL A 87 7.98 2.04 -1.80
CA VAL A 87 8.98 2.58 -2.71
C VAL A 87 10.23 2.90 -1.92
N LYS A 88 11.35 2.25 -2.26
CA LYS A 88 12.66 2.54 -1.69
C LYS A 88 13.62 3.06 -2.75
N GLU A 89 14.14 4.26 -2.54
CA GLU A 89 15.16 4.85 -3.42
C GLU A 89 16.54 4.27 -3.08
N GLU A 90 17.16 3.62 -4.06
CA GLU A 90 18.50 3.04 -3.98
C GLU A 90 19.46 3.83 -4.89
N PRO A 91 20.79 3.79 -4.65
CA PRO A 91 21.74 4.59 -5.44
C PRO A 91 21.67 4.38 -6.97
N LYS A 92 21.29 3.17 -7.40
CA LYS A 92 21.23 2.78 -8.82
C LYS A 92 19.81 2.67 -9.37
N GLY A 93 18.77 2.99 -8.59
CA GLY A 93 17.42 2.69 -9.00
C GLY A 93 16.36 2.81 -7.91
N LEU A 94 15.29 2.05 -8.08
CA LEU A 94 14.16 2.03 -7.18
C LEU A 94 13.76 0.58 -6.88
N LYS A 95 13.64 0.23 -5.61
CA LYS A 95 13.00 -1.02 -5.21
C LYS A 95 11.52 -0.75 -4.94
N LEU A 96 10.65 -1.51 -5.59
CA LEU A 96 9.19 -1.40 -5.47
C LEU A 96 8.66 -2.74 -4.97
N ALA A 97 7.89 -2.73 -3.88
CA ALA A 97 7.10 -3.87 -3.42
C ALA A 97 5.62 -3.49 -3.54
N LEU A 98 4.77 -4.36 -4.10
CA LEU A 98 3.35 -4.10 -4.30
C LEU A 98 2.52 -5.33 -3.96
N SER A 99 1.38 -5.11 -3.31
CA SER A 99 0.39 -6.12 -2.94
C SER A 99 -1.03 -5.57 -3.05
N ASP A 100 -1.91 -6.32 -3.68
CA ASP A 100 -3.37 -6.11 -3.56
C ASP A 100 -3.89 -6.98 -2.42
N PRO A 101 -4.37 -6.39 -1.30
CA PRO A 101 -4.86 -7.16 -0.16
C PRO A 101 -6.26 -7.78 -0.41
N ASP A 102 -6.98 -7.37 -1.45
CA ASP A 102 -8.28 -7.96 -1.76
C ASP A 102 -8.14 -9.35 -2.37
N PHE A 103 -8.70 -10.36 -1.70
CA PHE A 103 -8.76 -11.73 -2.21
C PHE A 103 -9.66 -11.89 -3.44
N ASN A 104 -10.51 -10.90 -3.71
CA ASN A 104 -11.37 -10.84 -4.88
C ASN A 104 -12.20 -12.11 -5.05
N ILE A 105 -12.71 -12.68 -3.95
CA ILE A 105 -13.42 -13.97 -3.95
C ILE A 105 -14.75 -13.86 -4.72
N TYR A 106 -15.45 -12.73 -4.58
CA TYR A 106 -16.71 -12.48 -5.27
C TYR A 106 -16.81 -11.00 -5.70
N GLU A 107 -17.72 -10.72 -6.62
CA GLU A 107 -18.12 -9.38 -7.03
C GLU A 107 -19.57 -9.13 -6.60
N GLY A 108 -19.87 -7.89 -6.21
CA GLY A 108 -21.24 -7.47 -5.90
C GLY A 108 -21.35 -6.73 -4.58
N GLN A 109 -22.58 -6.54 -4.14
CA GLN A 109 -22.87 -5.90 -2.86
C GLN A 109 -22.36 -6.78 -1.72
N ASP A 110 -21.73 -6.16 -0.73
CA ASP A 110 -21.51 -6.76 0.58
C ASP A 110 -22.86 -7.12 1.23
N ASP A 111 -22.84 -7.72 2.41
CA ASP A 111 -24.00 -8.22 3.17
C ASP A 111 -24.91 -7.12 3.74
N ARG A 112 -25.14 -6.06 2.96
CA ARG A 112 -25.97 -4.90 3.28
C ARG A 112 -27.36 -5.07 2.68
N LEU A 113 -28.37 -4.78 3.48
CA LEU A 113 -29.75 -4.66 3.05
C LEU A 113 -29.96 -3.37 2.22
N PRO A 114 -31.06 -3.24 1.47
CA PRO A 114 -31.36 -2.04 0.68
C PRO A 114 -31.39 -0.73 1.47
N ASP A 115 -31.67 -0.79 2.78
CA ASP A 115 -31.65 0.37 3.68
C ASP A 115 -30.24 0.71 4.22
N GLY A 116 -29.22 -0.02 3.79
CA GLY A 116 -27.83 0.14 4.19
C GLY A 116 -27.44 -0.54 5.50
N SER A 117 -28.41 -1.11 6.23
CA SER A 117 -28.13 -1.89 7.44
C SER A 117 -27.51 -3.25 7.11
N ARG A 118 -26.83 -3.86 8.09
CA ARG A 118 -26.32 -5.23 7.98
C ARG A 118 -27.13 -6.13 8.89
N VAL A 119 -27.41 -7.33 8.43
CA VAL A 119 -27.98 -8.41 9.24
C VAL A 119 -26.92 -9.47 9.47
N GLU A 120 -26.92 -10.09 10.65
CA GLU A 120 -26.01 -11.19 10.96
C GLU A 120 -26.36 -12.40 10.08
N LEU A 121 -25.36 -12.87 9.31
CA LEU A 121 -25.53 -13.97 8.38
C LEU A 121 -24.33 -14.91 8.53
N ALA A 122 -24.60 -16.20 8.65
CA ALA A 122 -23.57 -17.20 8.84
C ALA A 122 -22.69 -17.31 7.58
N ILE A 123 -21.38 -17.23 7.76
CA ILE A 123 -20.41 -17.32 6.67
C ILE A 123 -20.53 -18.63 5.88
N TYR A 124 -20.88 -19.74 6.55
CA TYR A 124 -21.07 -21.06 5.93
C TYR A 124 -22.30 -21.14 5.01
N GLY A 125 -23.22 -20.18 5.09
CA GLY A 125 -24.37 -20.07 4.20
C GLY A 125 -24.07 -19.27 2.93
N ARG A 126 -22.86 -18.74 2.77
CA ARG A 126 -22.46 -17.98 1.58
C ARG A 126 -22.02 -18.93 0.48
N GLU A 127 -22.58 -18.76 -0.72
CA GLU A 127 -22.18 -19.53 -1.90
C GLU A 127 -20.68 -19.41 -2.18
N TRP A 128 -20.13 -18.19 -2.00
CA TRP A 128 -18.74 -17.88 -2.24
C TRP A 128 -17.78 -18.38 -1.15
N PHE A 129 -18.28 -18.96 -0.06
CA PHE A 129 -17.43 -19.45 1.04
C PHE A 129 -16.38 -20.48 0.58
N TYR A 130 -16.72 -21.31 -0.39
CA TYR A 130 -15.83 -22.33 -0.96
C TYR A 130 -15.16 -21.89 -2.26
N TRP A 131 -15.35 -20.64 -2.70
CA TRP A 131 -14.77 -20.16 -3.95
C TRP A 131 -13.29 -19.82 -3.74
N PRO A 132 -12.43 -20.12 -4.72
CA PRO A 132 -11.06 -19.68 -4.67
C PRO A 132 -10.97 -18.16 -4.81
N THR A 133 -9.87 -17.59 -4.34
CA THR A 133 -9.48 -16.21 -4.69
C THR A 133 -9.35 -16.06 -6.21
N ARG A 134 -9.56 -14.85 -6.71
CA ARG A 134 -9.42 -14.53 -8.15
C ARG A 134 -8.31 -13.51 -8.35
N PRO A 135 -7.53 -13.60 -9.43
CA PRO A 135 -6.49 -12.63 -9.68
C PRO A 135 -7.08 -11.24 -9.96
N THR A 136 -6.34 -10.20 -9.60
CA THR A 136 -6.61 -8.80 -9.94
C THR A 136 -5.44 -8.22 -10.72
N THR A 137 -5.69 -7.12 -11.42
CA THR A 137 -4.64 -6.38 -12.12
C THR A 137 -4.46 -5.02 -11.45
N VAL A 138 -3.22 -4.72 -11.03
CA VAL A 138 -2.86 -3.42 -10.46
C VAL A 138 -1.82 -2.75 -11.34
N GLN A 139 -2.12 -1.54 -11.79
CA GLN A 139 -1.20 -0.68 -12.52
C GLN A 139 -0.73 0.46 -11.62
N ILE A 140 0.58 0.65 -11.55
CA ILE A 140 1.22 1.75 -10.83
C ILE A 140 1.96 2.67 -11.81
N THR A 141 1.71 3.97 -11.70
CA THR A 141 2.37 4.98 -12.54
C THR A 141 3.49 5.65 -11.76
N LEU A 142 4.70 5.59 -12.30
CA LEU A 142 5.90 6.21 -11.77
C LEU A 142 6.29 7.44 -12.59
N LYS A 143 6.75 8.49 -11.92
CA LYS A 143 7.37 9.66 -12.55
C LYS A 143 8.73 9.29 -13.14
N GLY A 144 8.89 9.59 -14.42
CA GLY A 144 10.09 9.37 -15.23
C GLY A 144 10.05 8.08 -16.04
N LEU A 145 11.07 7.92 -16.87
CA LEU A 145 11.34 6.71 -17.63
C LEU A 145 12.03 5.67 -16.74
N TRP A 146 11.45 4.48 -16.64
CA TRP A 146 11.97 3.37 -15.85
C TRP A 146 11.92 2.06 -16.66
N LYS A 147 12.88 1.17 -16.37
CA LYS A 147 12.93 -0.19 -16.88
C LYS A 147 12.96 -1.16 -15.70
N ILE A 148 12.25 -2.28 -15.85
CA ILE A 148 12.37 -3.39 -14.91
C ILE A 148 13.72 -4.05 -15.16
N LYS A 149 14.63 -3.96 -14.18
CA LYS A 149 15.91 -4.64 -14.24
C LYS A 149 15.78 -6.07 -13.74
N ASP A 150 15.21 -6.21 -12.54
CA ASP A 150 15.08 -7.49 -11.85
C ASP A 150 13.66 -7.64 -11.26
N GLN A 151 13.06 -8.82 -11.43
CA GLN A 151 11.92 -9.27 -10.63
C GLN A 151 12.50 -10.01 -9.41
N ILE A 152 12.45 -9.38 -8.24
CA ILE A 152 13.06 -9.90 -7.00
C ILE A 152 12.17 -11.00 -6.41
N THR A 153 10.88 -10.70 -6.28
CA THR A 153 9.87 -11.62 -5.73
C THR A 153 8.69 -11.65 -6.68
N GLU A 154 8.25 -12.84 -7.05
CA GLU A 154 7.07 -13.08 -7.88
C GLU A 154 5.87 -13.43 -7.01
N ILE A 155 4.66 -13.18 -7.52
CA ILE A 155 3.45 -13.75 -6.92
C ILE A 155 3.28 -15.14 -7.52
N GLU A 156 3.40 -16.18 -6.70
CA GLU A 156 3.46 -17.57 -7.17
C GLU A 156 2.12 -18.14 -7.61
N THR A 157 1.02 -17.54 -7.14
CA THR A 157 -0.36 -18.01 -7.34
C THR A 157 -1.06 -17.39 -8.55
N VAL A 158 -0.38 -16.50 -9.28
CA VAL A 158 -0.85 -15.89 -10.53
C VAL A 158 -0.24 -16.55 -11.76
N VAL A 159 -0.90 -16.40 -12.91
CA VAL A 159 -0.41 -16.95 -14.17
C VAL A 159 0.74 -16.08 -14.73
N ASN A 160 0.57 -14.76 -14.77
CA ASN A 160 1.61 -13.83 -15.21
C ASN A 160 2.45 -13.35 -14.02
N LYS A 161 3.45 -14.17 -13.63
CA LYS A 161 4.32 -13.90 -12.49
C LYS A 161 5.22 -12.66 -12.61
N LYS A 162 5.52 -12.27 -13.85
CA LYS A 162 6.39 -11.13 -14.14
C LYS A 162 5.58 -9.86 -14.37
N ALA A 163 5.92 -8.81 -13.64
CA ALA A 163 5.39 -7.49 -13.89
C ALA A 163 5.80 -6.99 -15.28
N LYS A 164 4.94 -6.18 -15.90
CA LYS A 164 5.14 -5.70 -17.28
C LYS A 164 5.07 -4.18 -17.32
N VAL A 165 5.97 -3.56 -18.09
CA VAL A 165 5.80 -2.15 -18.45
C VAL A 165 4.76 -2.09 -19.57
N VAL A 166 3.58 -1.52 -19.28
CA VAL A 166 2.46 -1.46 -20.24
C VAL A 166 2.40 -0.13 -20.99
N SER A 167 3.00 0.92 -20.44
CA SER A 167 3.18 2.21 -21.10
C SER A 167 4.41 2.91 -20.52
N SER A 168 5.17 3.63 -21.34
CA SER A 168 6.29 4.43 -20.85
C SER A 168 6.65 5.55 -21.80
N ASN A 169 7.01 6.71 -21.24
CA ASN A 169 7.52 7.87 -21.95
C ASN A 169 8.54 8.62 -21.05
N LYS A 170 9.02 9.78 -21.51
CA LYS A 170 10.03 10.57 -20.77
C LYS A 170 9.54 11.05 -19.39
N ASN A 171 8.22 11.22 -19.24
CA ASN A 171 7.60 11.81 -18.06
C ASN A 171 7.08 10.76 -17.08
N GLU A 172 6.69 9.58 -17.56
CA GLU A 172 6.10 8.53 -16.72
C GLU A 172 6.29 7.11 -17.28
N THR A 173 6.19 6.12 -16.39
CA THR A 173 6.20 4.69 -16.69
C THR A 173 5.08 4.01 -15.92
N VAL A 174 4.25 3.23 -16.61
CA VAL A 174 3.16 2.44 -16.03
C VAL A 174 3.59 0.98 -15.99
N ILE A 175 3.57 0.40 -14.79
CA ILE A 175 3.91 -1.00 -14.54
C ILE A 175 2.67 -1.73 -14.08
N GLU A 176 2.39 -2.87 -14.69
CA GLU A 176 1.27 -3.74 -14.38
C GLU A 176 1.72 -5.00 -13.64
N PHE A 177 0.93 -5.37 -12.63
CA PHE A 177 1.08 -6.56 -11.82
C PHE A 177 -0.22 -7.37 -11.87
N GLU A 178 -0.11 -8.68 -12.08
CA GLU A 178 -1.18 -9.61 -11.72
C GLU A 178 -1.01 -9.97 -10.24
N CYS A 179 -2.03 -9.73 -9.42
CA CYS A 179 -2.02 -9.94 -7.97
C CYS A 179 -3.05 -11.00 -7.58
N ARG A 180 -2.78 -11.75 -6.50
CA ARG A 180 -3.71 -12.72 -5.91
C ARG A 180 -3.28 -13.04 -4.47
N ASP A 181 -4.23 -13.45 -3.64
CA ASP A 181 -4.00 -13.97 -2.29
C ASP A 181 -3.35 -13.01 -1.29
N GLY A 182 -3.34 -11.69 -1.58
CA GLY A 182 -2.63 -10.74 -0.72
C GLY A 182 -1.11 -10.90 -0.74
N LEU A 183 -0.57 -11.63 -1.72
CA LEU A 183 0.87 -11.82 -1.87
C LEU A 183 1.53 -10.58 -2.49
N SER A 184 2.80 -10.37 -2.14
CA SER A 184 3.58 -9.23 -2.61
C SER A 184 4.51 -9.61 -3.75
N ALA A 185 4.56 -8.78 -4.80
CA ALA A 185 5.60 -8.78 -5.81
C ALA A 185 6.66 -7.72 -5.49
N GLU A 186 7.93 -8.01 -5.79
CA GLU A 186 9.04 -7.06 -5.61
C GLU A 186 9.83 -6.88 -6.90
N LEU A 187 10.11 -5.63 -7.27
CA LEU A 187 10.89 -5.24 -8.45
C LEU A 187 12.09 -4.39 -8.07
N PHE A 188 13.14 -4.48 -8.88
CA PHE A 188 14.18 -3.48 -8.97
C PHE A 188 14.12 -2.77 -10.32
N LEU A 189 13.97 -1.45 -10.28
CA LEU A 189 13.82 -0.58 -11.44
C LEU A 189 15.06 0.29 -11.63
N VAL A 190 15.43 0.54 -12.87
CA VAL A 190 16.51 1.45 -13.26
C VAL A 190 15.99 2.49 -14.25
N LYS A 191 16.68 3.62 -14.37
CA LYS A 191 16.38 4.61 -15.42
C LYS A 191 16.84 4.13 -16.79
#